data_AF-A0A9D7FM71-F1
#
_entry.id   AF-A0A9D7FM71-F1
#
_cell.length_a   1.000
_cell.length_b   1.000
_cell.length_c   1.000
_cell.angle_alpha   90.00
_cell.angle_beta   90.00
_cell.angle_gamma   90.00
#
_symmetry.space_group_name_H-M   'P 1'
#
loop_
_entity.id
_entity.type
_entity.pdbx_description
1 polymer ?
#
loop_
_entity_poly.entity_id
_entity_poly.type
_entity_poly.pdbx_seq_one_letter_code
_entity_poly.pdbx_strand_id
1 'polypeptide(L)'
;MKNLAQFSVDIAFLSVDGFHVQHGLSASDLSEAEVVQAALKVSKRSVVVADHSKADKRAFAWICPFDDIDLLISDSDLDRRIVDELQQQNIQVDLA
;
A
#
# COMPACT_ATOMS: atom_id res chain seq x y z
N MET A 1 -21.88 4.69 -4.09
CA MET A 1 -20.96 3.58 -3.75
C MET A 1 -21.56 2.83 -2.57
N LYS A 2 -21.65 1.48 -2.59
CA LYS A 2 -22.01 0.72 -1.37
C LYS A 2 -20.90 0.90 -0.35
N ASN A 3 -21.25 1.09 0.92
CA ASN A 3 -20.29 1.42 1.97
C ASN A 3 -19.47 0.18 2.35
N LEU A 4 -18.14 0.21 2.14
CA LEU A 4 -17.25 -0.90 2.54
C LEU A 4 -17.30 -1.19 4.06
N ALA A 5 -17.71 -0.22 4.88
CA ALA A 5 -17.87 -0.38 6.33
C ALA A 5 -18.90 -1.45 6.75
N GLN A 6 -19.69 -1.99 5.80
CA GLN A 6 -20.64 -3.07 6.06
C GLN A 6 -20.01 -4.47 5.92
N PHE A 7 -18.75 -4.57 5.46
CA PHE A 7 -18.05 -5.83 5.32
C PHE A 7 -17.14 -6.09 6.53
N SER A 8 -16.96 -7.37 6.85
CA SER A 8 -15.89 -7.85 7.72
C SER A 8 -14.85 -8.51 6.82
N VAL A 9 -13.72 -7.84 6.59
CA VAL A 9 -12.69 -8.32 5.67
C VAL A 9 -11.56 -8.94 6.49
N ASP A 10 -11.26 -10.22 6.25
CA ASP A 10 -10.13 -10.87 6.92
C ASP A 10 -8.80 -10.41 6.33
N ILE A 11 -8.71 -10.35 4.99
CA ILE A 11 -7.51 -9.90 4.27
C ILE A 11 -7.92 -9.05 3.07
N ALA A 12 -7.31 -7.89 2.89
CA ALA A 12 -7.43 -7.06 1.70
C ALA A 12 -6.11 -7.02 0.93
N PHE A 13 -6.16 -7.31 -0.37
CA PHE A 13 -5.06 -7.08 -1.30
C PHE A 13 -5.33 -5.79 -2.07
N LEU A 14 -4.41 -4.84 -2.00
CA LEU A 14 -4.61 -3.46 -2.42
C LEU A 14 -3.55 -3.05 -3.43
N SER A 15 -3.97 -2.46 -4.54
CA SER A 15 -3.08 -1.85 -5.53
C SER A 15 -2.82 -0.38 -5.21
N VAL A 16 -1.69 0.13 -5.69
CA VAL A 16 -1.31 1.55 -5.61
C VAL A 16 -0.64 1.98 -6.91
N ASP A 17 -0.62 3.29 -7.17
CA ASP A 17 0.07 3.86 -8.32
C ASP A 17 1.43 4.48 -8.01
N GLY A 18 1.71 4.69 -6.73
CA GLY A 18 3.02 5.10 -6.26
C GLY A 18 3.14 4.87 -4.77
N PHE A 19 4.34 4.50 -4.36
CA PHE A 19 4.72 4.51 -2.96
C PHE A 19 6.08 5.17 -2.79
N HIS A 20 6.26 5.84 -1.67
CA HIS A 20 7.51 6.45 -1.28
C HIS A 20 7.67 6.28 0.21
N VAL A 21 8.81 5.75 0.66
CA VAL A 21 9.04 5.35 2.07
C VAL A 21 8.60 6.43 3.06
N GLN A 22 8.99 7.68 2.81
CA GLN A 22 8.64 8.80 3.70
C GLN A 22 7.22 9.38 3.52
N HIS A 23 6.57 9.18 2.36
CA HIS A 23 5.29 9.84 2.04
C HIS A 23 4.11 8.86 2.02
N GLY A 24 4.38 7.56 2.13
CA GLY A 24 3.39 6.50 2.10
C GLY A 24 2.91 6.17 0.69
N LEU A 25 1.67 5.70 0.63
CA LEU A 25 1.01 5.16 -0.55
C LEU A 25 0.15 6.22 -1.24
N SER A 26 0.00 6.08 -2.56
CA SER A 26 -0.76 7.02 -3.37
C SER A 26 -1.40 6.35 -4.60
N ALA A 27 -2.51 6.92 -5.07
CA ALA A 27 -3.23 6.53 -6.28
C ALA A 27 -3.30 7.71 -7.26
N SER A 28 -3.49 7.41 -8.56
CA SER A 28 -3.64 8.46 -9.58
C SER A 28 -5.00 9.15 -9.52
N ASP A 29 -6.01 8.49 -8.95
CA ASP A 29 -7.37 8.99 -8.85
C ASP A 29 -7.87 9.05 -7.40
N LEU A 30 -8.67 10.08 -7.08
CA LEU A 30 -9.21 10.28 -5.74
C LEU A 30 -10.18 9.16 -5.34
N SER A 31 -11.01 8.68 -6.27
CA SER A 31 -11.98 7.62 -5.97
C SER A 31 -11.29 6.28 -5.68
N GLU A 32 -10.16 6.01 -6.35
CA GLU A 32 -9.32 4.85 -6.03
C GLU A 32 -8.74 4.98 -4.61
N ALA A 33 -8.16 6.14 -4.28
CA ALA A 33 -7.63 6.37 -2.95
C ALA A 33 -8.68 6.18 -1.85
N GLU A 34 -9.90 6.70 -2.05
CA GLU A 34 -11.02 6.55 -1.11
C GLU A 34 -11.43 5.08 -0.93
N VAL A 35 -11.46 4.29 -2.01
CA VAL A 35 -11.79 2.86 -1.94
C VAL A 35 -10.71 2.09 -1.19
N VAL A 36 -9.42 2.34 -1.48
CA VAL A 36 -8.30 1.69 -0.79
C VAL A 36 -8.30 2.05 0.69
N GLN A 37 -8.49 3.33 1.04
CA GLN A 37 -8.61 3.78 2.43
C GLN A 37 -9.79 3.12 3.16
N ALA A 38 -10.94 2.98 2.49
CA ALA A 38 -12.09 2.31 3.08
C ALA A 38 -11.83 0.82 3.30
N ALA A 39 -11.11 0.16 2.37
CA ALA A 39 -10.72 -1.23 2.49
C ALA A 39 -9.73 -1.46 3.64
N LEU A 40 -8.70 -0.60 3.76
CA LEU A 40 -7.74 -0.60 4.87
C LEU A 40 -8.43 -0.57 6.23
N LYS A 41 -9.46 0.29 6.39
CA LYS A 41 -10.19 0.47 7.65
C LYS A 41 -11.00 -0.75 8.09
N VAL A 42 -11.40 -1.63 7.17
CA VAL A 42 -12.30 -2.76 7.46
C VAL A 42 -11.61 -4.12 7.41
N SER A 43 -10.35 -4.14 6.98
CA SER A 43 -9.52 -5.33 6.89
C SER A 43 -8.80 -5.61 8.19
N LYS A 44 -8.81 -6.86 8.67
CA LYS A 44 -7.93 -7.30 9.77
C LYS A 44 -6.47 -7.38 9.34
N ARG A 45 -6.23 -7.63 8.04
CA ARG A 45 -4.90 -7.65 7.43
C ARG A 45 -4.91 -6.95 6.08
N SER A 46 -3.99 -6.02 5.86
CA SER A 46 -3.82 -5.28 4.61
C SER A 46 -2.51 -5.65 3.94
N VAL A 47 -2.61 -6.04 2.68
CA VAL A 47 -1.47 -6.41 1.84
C VAL A 47 -1.46 -5.51 0.62
N VAL A 48 -0.40 -4.74 0.44
CA VAL A 48 -0.19 -3.94 -0.76
C VAL A 48 0.60 -4.75 -1.75
N VAL A 49 0.15 -4.77 -3.00
CA VAL A 49 0.85 -5.43 -4.10
C VAL A 49 1.22 -4.37 -5.12
N ALA A 50 2.52 -4.15 -5.31
CA ALA A 50 3.02 -3.14 -6.22
C ALA A 50 4.40 -3.54 -6.75
N ASP A 51 4.58 -3.50 -8.07
CA ASP A 51 5.89 -3.71 -8.69
C ASP A 51 6.86 -2.55 -8.39
N HIS A 52 8.15 -2.79 -8.63
CA HIS A 52 9.23 -1.84 -8.44
C HIS A 52 9.03 -0.54 -9.22
N SER A 53 8.27 -0.57 -10.32
CA SER A 53 7.98 0.63 -11.12
C SER A 53 7.11 1.62 -10.35
N LYS A 54 6.46 1.21 -9.25
CA LYS A 54 5.66 2.08 -8.37
C LYS A 54 6.48 2.68 -7.22
N ALA A 55 7.72 2.26 -7.03
CA ALA A 55 8.59 2.73 -5.95
C ALA A 55 9.12 4.16 -6.18
N ASP A 56 9.45 4.86 -5.09
CA ASP A 56 9.88 6.27 -5.05
C ASP A 56 8.99 7.23 -5.85
N LYS A 57 7.71 6.90 -5.96
CA LYS A 57 6.72 7.70 -6.68
C LYS A 57 5.63 8.19 -5.75
N ARG A 58 5.13 9.37 -6.08
CA ARG A 58 3.93 9.95 -5.50
C ARG A 58 2.95 10.22 -6.62
N ALA A 59 1.84 9.51 -6.58
CA ALA A 59 0.70 9.79 -7.44
C ALA A 59 -0.12 10.96 -6.87
N PHE A 60 -1.20 11.30 -7.57
CA PHE A 60 -1.98 12.51 -7.31
C PHE A 60 -2.68 12.51 -5.94
N ALA A 61 -3.31 11.39 -5.56
CA ALA A 61 -4.10 11.25 -4.35
C ALA A 61 -3.36 10.42 -3.30
N TRP A 62 -3.29 10.94 -2.08
CA TRP A 62 -2.66 10.25 -0.94
C TRP A 62 -3.60 9.21 -0.34
N ILE A 63 -3.07 8.03 0.02
CA ILE A 63 -3.82 6.91 0.58
C ILE A 63 -3.57 6.79 2.09
N CYS A 64 -2.36 6.39 2.50
CA CYS A 64 -1.99 6.14 3.89
C CYS A 64 -0.46 6.12 4.04
N PRO A 65 0.09 6.28 5.26
CA PRO A 65 1.49 5.95 5.52
C PRO A 65 1.75 4.44 5.39
N PHE A 66 3.02 4.04 5.34
CA PHE A 66 3.39 2.62 5.35
C PHE A 66 3.03 1.92 6.67
N ASP A 67 3.07 2.62 7.79
CA ASP A 67 2.73 2.08 9.11
C ASP A 67 1.26 1.59 9.22
N ASP A 68 0.40 1.97 8.28
CA ASP A 68 -1.00 1.55 8.21
C ASP A 68 -1.20 0.24 7.40
N ILE A 69 -0.13 -0.37 6.88
CA ILE A 69 -0.20 -1.65 6.14
C ILE A 69 0.60 -2.77 6.82
N ASP A 70 0.15 -4.02 6.66
CA ASP A 70 0.84 -5.16 7.26
C ASP A 70 1.96 -5.73 6.37
N LEU A 71 1.82 -5.65 5.05
CA LEU A 71 2.74 -6.27 4.10
C LEU A 71 2.78 -5.53 2.77
N LEU A 72 3.99 -5.26 2.26
CA LEU A 72 4.24 -4.96 0.85
C LEU A 72 4.73 -6.22 0.13
N ILE A 73 4.06 -6.60 -0.95
CA ILE A 73 4.55 -7.57 -1.93
C ILE A 73 5.02 -6.79 -3.16
N SER A 74 6.27 -7.01 -3.56
CA SER A 74 6.86 -6.42 -4.76
C SER A 74 7.59 -7.48 -5.57
N ASP A 75 7.92 -7.18 -6.82
CA ASP A 75 8.79 -8.03 -7.62
C ASP A 75 10.25 -7.85 -7.19
N SER A 76 11.08 -8.83 -7.56
CA SER A 76 12.50 -8.90 -7.17
C SER A 76 13.38 -7.75 -7.70
N ASP A 77 12.86 -6.90 -8.57
CA ASP A 77 13.54 -5.73 -9.14
C ASP A 77 13.43 -4.47 -8.23
N LEU A 78 12.75 -4.56 -7.08
CA LEU A 78 12.68 -3.46 -6.11
C LEU A 78 14.07 -3.10 -5.55
N ASP A 79 14.42 -1.81 -5.60
CA ASP A 79 15.70 -1.30 -5.08
C ASP A 79 15.91 -1.77 -3.63
N ARG A 80 17.04 -2.44 -3.39
CA ARG A 80 17.39 -2.98 -2.09
C ARG A 80 17.42 -1.91 -1.01
N ARG A 81 17.80 -0.68 -1.35
CA ARG A 81 17.74 0.46 -0.43
C ARG A 81 16.32 0.67 0.11
N ILE A 82 15.31 0.62 -0.76
CA ILE A 82 13.91 0.81 -0.38
C ILE A 82 13.45 -0.33 0.53
N VAL A 83 13.83 -1.57 0.22
CA VAL A 83 13.55 -2.73 1.08
C VAL A 83 14.15 -2.53 2.46
N ASP A 84 15.43 -2.15 2.54
CA ASP A 84 16.12 -1.95 3.81
C ASP A 84 15.53 -0.77 4.60
N GLU A 85 15.15 0.33 3.94
CA GLU A 85 14.47 1.47 4.56
C GLU A 85 13.10 1.10 5.15
N LEU A 86 12.29 0.32 4.42
CA LEU A 86 10.99 -0.16 4.90
C LEU A 86 11.15 -1.13 6.07
N GLN A 87 12.12 -2.06 5.99
CA GLN A 87 12.39 -2.99 7.08
C GLN A 87 12.89 -2.29 8.35
N GLN A 88 13.66 -1.19 8.22
CA GLN A 88 14.05 -0.34 9.36
C GLN A 88 12.85 0.34 10.04
N GLN A 89 11.76 0.55 9.31
CA GLN A 89 10.48 1.04 9.83
C GLN A 89 9.57 -0.08 10.34
N ASN A 90 10.06 -1.32 10.40
CA ASN A 90 9.32 -2.52 10.76
C ASN A 90 8.19 -2.89 9.79
N ILE A 91 8.28 -2.44 8.54
CA ILE A 91 7.34 -2.82 7.49
C ILE A 91 7.79 -4.14 6.88
N GLN A 92 6.88 -5.11 6.80
CA GLN A 92 7.17 -6.37 6.16
C GLN A 92 7.18 -6.20 4.65
N VAL A 93 8.23 -6.73 4.01
CA VAL A 93 8.37 -6.75 2.55
C VAL A 93 8.62 -8.19 2.10
N ASP A 94 7.85 -8.64 1.12
CA ASP A 94 8.02 -9.93 0.45
C ASP A 94 8.33 -9.69 -1.04
N LEU A 95 9.38 -10.34 -1.54
CA LEU A 95 9.81 -10.21 -2.92
C LEU A 95 9.40 -11.48 -3.67
N ALA A 96 8.54 -11.32 -4.67
CA ALA A 96 7.97 -12.39 -5.49
C ALA A 96 8.63 -12.48 -6.88
#